data_AF-A0A9D5IKA9-F1
#
_entry.id   AF-A0A9D5IKA9-F1
#
_cell.length_a   1.000
_cell.length_b   1.000
_cell.length_c   1.000
_cell.angle_alpha   90.00
_cell.angle_beta   90.00
_cell.angle_gamma   90.00
#
_symmetry.space_group_name_H-M   'P 1'
#
loop_
_entity.id
_entity.type
_entity.pdbx_description
1 polymer ?
#
loop_
_entity_poly.entity_id
_entity_poly.type
_entity_poly.pdbx_seq_one_letter_code
_entity_poly.pdbx_strand_id
1 'polypeptide(L)' 'MRSLIAFFLLVFFAVITLLCFQNDQEVTLTVLAWHLVTPVWLVAVTGYILGMLTGWGVAGSLARSWRRVTEPENR' A
#
# COMPACT_ATOMS: atom_id res chain seq x y z
N MET A 1 12.55 -20.56 16.58
CA MET A 1 11.38 -20.11 15.79
C MET A 1 11.49 -18.65 15.36
N ARG A 2 11.61 -17.67 16.28
CA ARG A 2 11.70 -16.23 15.91
C ARG A 2 12.90 -15.86 15.03
N SER A 3 14.08 -16.43 15.30
CA SER A 3 15.30 -16.21 14.50
C SER A 3 15.19 -16.76 13.07
N LEU A 4 14.60 -17.95 12.94
CA LEU A 4 14.35 -18.59 11.64
C LEU A 4 13.37 -17.75 10.80
N ILE A 5 12.28 -17.27 11.41
CA ILE A 5 11.31 -16.37 10.76
C ILE A 5 12.00 -15.07 10.32
N ALA A 6 12.83 -14.47 11.17
CA ALA A 6 13.58 -13.26 10.83
C ALA A 6 14.55 -13.49 9.66
N PHE A 7 15.22 -14.65 9.62
CA PHE A 7 16.10 -15.03 8.51
C PHE A 7 15.32 -15.17 7.20
N PHE A 8 14.20 -15.89 7.20
CA PHE A 8 13.35 -16.00 6.00
C PHE A 8 12.81 -14.66 5.53
N LEU A 9 12.42 -13.77 6.46
CA LEU A 9 12.01 -12.41 6.13
C LEU A 9 13.15 -11.60 5.50
N LEU A 10 14.37 -11.70 6.03
CA LEU A 10 15.54 -11.04 5.45
C LEU A 10 15.83 -11.54 4.03
N VAL A 11 15.81 -12.85 3.81
CA VAL A 11 15.98 -13.45 2.48
C VAL A 11 14.88 -12.98 1.54
N PHE A 12 13.62 -12.96 1.99
CA PHE A 12 12.49 -12.49 1.21
C PHE A 12 12.65 -11.02 0.80
N PHE A 13 13.03 -10.15 1.74
CA PHE A 13 13.34 -8.75 1.45
C PHE A 13 14.48 -8.62 0.45
N ALA A 14 15.55 -9.38 0.60
CA ALA A 14 16.69 -9.35 -0.32
C ALA A 14 16.28 -9.73 -1.75
N VAL A 15 15.43 -10.75 -1.91
CA VAL A 15 14.89 -11.15 -3.22
C VAL A 15 14.03 -10.04 -3.83
N ILE A 16 13.13 -9.43 -3.06
CA ILE A 16 12.32 -8.31 -3.55
C ILE A 16 13.21 -7.15 -4.00
N THR A 17 14.16 -6.74 -3.18
CA THR A 17 15.06 -5.63 -3.51
C THR A 17 15.87 -5.93 -4.77
N LEU A 18 16.39 -7.15 -4.91
CA LEU A 18 17.13 -7.59 -6.10
C LEU A 18 16.25 -7.54 -7.35
N LEU A 19 14.99 -7.98 -7.26
CA LEU A 19 14.04 -7.87 -8.36
C LEU A 19 13.72 -6.41 -8.71
N CYS A 20 13.57 -5.52 -7.72
CA CYS A 20 13.38 -4.09 -7.98
C CYS A 20 14.56 -3.49 -8.73
N PHE A 21 15.79 -3.79 -8.32
CA PHE A 21 17.00 -3.33 -9.01
C PHE A 21 17.12 -3.89 -10.43
N GLN A 22 16.78 -5.16 -10.64
CA GLN A 22 16.83 -5.77 -11.98
C GLN A 22 15.72 -5.25 -12.91
N ASN A 23 14.60 -4.82 -12.36
CA ASN A 23 13.44 -4.33 -13.10
C ASN A 23 13.24 -2.82 -12.91
N ASP A 24 14.36 -2.09 -12.80
CA ASP A 24 14.37 -0.64 -12.61
C ASP A 24 14.02 0.06 -13.93
N GLN A 25 12.75 0.01 -14.30
CA GLN A 25 12.20 0.71 -15.45
C GLN A 25 11.75 2.09 -14.98
N GLU A 26 12.27 3.14 -15.60
CA GLU A 26 11.83 4.50 -15.34
C GLU A 26 10.49 4.77 -16.04
N VAL A 27 9.57 5.40 -15.30
CA VAL A 27 8.31 5.91 -15.83
C VAL A 27 8.18 7.39 -15.52
N THR A 28 7.63 8.13 -16.47
CA THR A 28 7.30 9.54 -16.28
C THR A 28 5.89 9.66 -15.74
N LEU A 29 5.75 10.10 -14.50
CA LEU A 29 4.47 10.47 -13.91
C LEU A 29 4.16 11.92 -14.22
N THR A 30 2.92 12.17 -14.60
CA THR A 30 2.37 13.52 -14.69
C THR A 30 1.25 13.65 -13.67
N VAL A 31 1.45 14.50 -12.66
CA VAL A 31 0.49 14.71 -11.58
C VAL A 31 0.29 16.20 -11.40
N LEU A 32 -0.95 16.70 -11.57
CA LEU A 32 -1.27 18.13 -11.40
C LEU A 32 -0.36 19.09 -12.21
N ALA A 33 0.07 18.68 -13.42
CA ALA A 33 1.04 19.36 -14.29
C ALA A 33 2.51 19.32 -13.84
N TRP A 34 2.84 18.49 -12.84
CA TRP A 34 4.22 18.21 -12.42
C TRP A 34 4.69 16.94 -13.12
N HIS A 35 5.90 16.98 -13.66
CA HIS A 35 6.53 15.83 -14.30
C HIS A 35 7.61 15.28 -13.37
N LEU A 36 7.53 13.98 -13.07
CA LEU A 36 8.49 13.30 -12.23
C LEU A 36 8.89 11.98 -12.89
N VAL A 37 10.18 11.78 -13.12
CA VAL A 37 10.73 10.51 -13.57
C VAL A 37 11.06 9.69 -12.32
N THR A 38 10.42 8.54 -12.17
CA THR A 38 10.65 7.63 -11.05
C THR A 38 10.61 6.20 -11.51
N PRO A 39 11.26 5.27 -10.80
CA PRO A 39 11.15 3.87 -11.14
C PRO A 39 9.77 3.29 -10.81
N VAL A 40 9.29 2.38 -11.65
CA VAL A 40 7.94 1.76 -11.53
C VAL A 40 7.68 1.17 -10.14
N TRP A 41 8.68 0.53 -9.53
CA TRP A 41 8.51 -0.10 -8.23
C TRP A 41 8.14 0.93 -7.15
N LEU A 42 8.68 2.15 -7.24
CA LEU A 42 8.40 3.21 -6.26
C LEU A 42 6.96 3.69 -6.39
N VAL A 43 6.45 3.79 -7.62
CA VAL A 43 5.04 4.11 -7.90
C VAL A 43 4.12 3.02 -7.34
N ALA A 44 4.44 1.75 -7.60
CA ALA A 44 3.63 0.63 -7.15
C ALA A 44 3.55 0.55 -5.62
N VAL A 45 4.70 0.65 -4.94
CA VAL A 45 4.78 0.60 -3.47
C VAL A 45 4.04 1.78 -2.84
N THR A 46 4.30 3.00 -3.31
CA THR A 46 3.65 4.21 -2.77
C THR A 46 2.14 4.20 -3.02
N GLY A 47 1.72 3.84 -4.25
CA GLY A 47 0.31 3.72 -4.61
C GLY A 47 -0.42 2.66 -3.77
N TYR A 48 0.21 1.52 -3.51
CA TYR A 48 -0.35 0.48 -2.65
C TYR A 48 -0.52 0.94 -1.20
N ILE A 49 0.49 1.58 -0.62
CA ILE A 49 0.43 2.11 0.75
C ILE A 49 -0.65 3.19 0.85
N LEU A 50 -0.67 4.15 -0.08
CA LEU A 50 -1.71 5.18 -0.11
C LEU A 50 -3.10 4.58 -0.29
N GLY A 51 -3.23 3.58 -1.17
CA GLY A 51 -4.46 2.81 -1.38
C GLY A 51 -4.93 2.08 -0.12
N MET A 52 -4.02 1.49 0.66
CA MET A 52 -4.36 0.87 1.95
C MET A 52 -4.83 1.90 2.97
N LEU A 53 -4.10 3.01 3.13
CA LEU A 53 -4.45 4.05 4.10
C LEU A 53 -5.80 4.69 3.77
N THR A 54 -6.00 5.04 2.50
CA THR A 54 -7.27 5.63 2.02
C THR A 54 -8.39 4.60 2.03
N GLY A 55 -8.15 3.38 1.57
CA GLY A 55 -9.12 2.29 1.51
C GLY A 55 -9.64 1.90 2.89
N TRP A 56 -8.76 1.74 3.89
CA TRP A 56 -9.19 1.51 5.28
C TRP A 56 -9.94 2.70 5.86
N GLY A 57 -9.52 3.93 5.57
CA GLY A 57 -10.22 5.14 5.99
C GLY A 57 -11.65 5.19 5.44
N VAL A 58 -11.81 4.95 4.15
CA VAL A 58 -13.10 4.94 3.45
C VAL A 58 -13.96 3.79 3.96
N ALA A 59 -13.44 2.56 3.99
CA ALA A 59 -14.16 1.39 4.49
C ALA A 59 -14.61 1.58 5.95
N GLY A 60 -13.74 2.12 6.81
CA GLY A 60 -14.06 2.43 8.21
C GLY A 60 -15.06 3.57 8.36
N SER A 61 -15.08 4.55 7.45
CA SER A 61 -16.10 5.59 7.40
C SER A 61 -17.46 5.00 7.01
N LEU A 62 -17.52 4.23 5.92
CA LEU A 62 -18.75 3.57 5.48
C LEU A 62 -19.29 2.61 6.54
N ALA A 63 -18.45 1.76 7.13
CA ALA A 63 -18.86 0.83 8.17
C ALA A 63 -19.47 1.54 9.39
N ARG A 64 -18.89 2.69 9.80
CA ARG A 64 -19.45 3.52 10.88
C ARG A 64 -20.78 4.15 10.50
N SER A 65 -20.91 4.65 9.27
CA SER A 65 -22.17 5.20 8.77
C SER A 65 -23.26 4.15 8.71
N TRP A 66 -22.94 2.94 8.25
CA TRP A 66 -23.91 1.84 8.20
C TRP A 66 -24.39 1.44 9.58
N ARG A 67 -23.47 1.28 10.54
CA ARG A 67 -23.83 0.90 11.91
C ARG A 67 -24.78 1.91 12.58
N ARG A 68 -24.62 3.21 12.30
CA ARG A 68 -25.54 4.25 12.80
C ARG A 68 -26.95 4.13 12.21
N VAL A 69 -27.07 3.59 11.00
CA VAL A 69 -28.37 3.43 10.32
C VAL A 69 -29.04 2.12 10.72
N THR A 70 -28.28 1.07 11.02
CA THR A 70 -28.80 -0.25 11.39
C THR A 70 -28.93 -0.50 12.89
N GLU A 71 -28.37 0.35 13.77
CA GLU A 71 -28.64 0.27 15.21
C GLU A 71 -30.14 0.53 15.47
N PRO A 72 -30.91 -0.46 15.98
CA PRO A 72 -32.30 -0.24 16.34
C PRO A 72 -32.35 0.74 17.51
N GLU A 73 -33.23 1.74 17.44
CA GLU A 73 -33.52 2.63 18.57
C GLU A 73 -34.10 1.78 19.70
N ASN A 74 -33.24 1.35 20.63
CA ASN A 74 -33.66 0.66 21.84
C ASN A 74 -34.28 1.69 22.79
N ARG A 75 -35.58 1.91 22.63
CA ARG A 75 -36.44 2.65 23.55
C ARG A 75 -37.08 1.71 24.56
#